data_AF-A0A963TNN7-F1
#
_entry.id   AF-A0A963TNN7-F1
#
_cell.length_a   1.000
_cell.length_b   1.000
_cell.length_c   1.000
_cell.angle_alpha   90.00
_cell.angle_beta   90.00
_cell.angle_gamma   90.00
#
_symmetry.space_group_name_H-M   'P 1'
#
loop_
_entity.id
_entity.type
_entity.pdbx_description
1 polymer ?
#
loop_
_entity_poly.entity_id
_entity_poly.type
_entity_poly.pdbx_seq_one_letter_code
_entity_poly.pdbx_strand_id
1 'polypeptide(L)'
;DQKGRDFFVRGIPEDVRRSRKIQYSATLLDLMQAYARIRTRDEFRPYAFDRHHVFTMEQALERMRGLIGYAGDWTDLQSYLPDGWGADPARRRSATASTFAASLELAKQGQIEIRQSETFAPIAIRRKTP
;
A
#
# COMPACT_ATOMS: atom_id res chain seq x y z
N ASP A 1 -53.36 40.21 -48.64
CA ASP A 1 -53.05 38.82 -48.27
C ASP A 1 -52.50 38.12 -49.51
N GLN A 2 -51.22 37.72 -49.49
CA GLN A 2 -50.49 37.26 -50.70
C GLN A 2 -49.86 35.86 -50.54
N LYS A 3 -50.09 35.18 -49.41
CA LYS A 3 -49.65 33.78 -49.26
C LYS A 3 -50.71 32.84 -49.86
N GLY A 4 -50.30 31.98 -50.78
CA GLY A 4 -51.16 31.04 -51.51
C GLY A 4 -51.56 31.48 -52.92
N ARG A 5 -51.25 32.73 -53.34
CA ARG A 5 -51.52 33.21 -54.70
C ARG A 5 -50.24 33.45 -55.50
N ASP A 6 -49.30 34.22 -54.95
CA ASP A 6 -48.00 34.50 -55.59
C ASP A 6 -46.83 33.77 -54.90
N PHE A 7 -46.98 33.43 -53.61
CA PHE A 7 -45.99 32.65 -52.85
C PHE A 7 -46.63 31.43 -52.19
N PHE A 8 -46.14 30.23 -52.51
CA PHE A 8 -46.52 28.99 -51.85
C PHE A 8 -45.75 28.82 -50.52
N VAL A 9 -46.43 28.29 -49.50
CA VAL A 9 -45.79 27.97 -48.22
C VAL A 9 -44.93 26.71 -48.41
N ARG A 10 -43.67 26.72 -47.98
CA ARG A 10 -42.81 25.52 -48.05
C ARG A 10 -43.49 24.41 -47.24
N GLY A 11 -43.53 23.21 -47.82
CA GLY A 11 -44.10 22.00 -47.20
C GLY A 11 -43.30 21.51 -45.99
N ILE A 12 -43.39 20.22 -45.69
CA ILE A 12 -42.71 19.58 -44.55
C ILE A 12 -41.21 19.96 -44.56
N PRO A 13 -40.67 20.52 -43.45
CA PRO A 13 -39.26 20.86 -43.39
C PRO A 13 -38.40 19.60 -43.49
N GLU A 14 -37.39 19.62 -44.39
CA GLU A 14 -36.39 18.55 -44.45
C GLU A 14 -35.59 18.50 -43.14
N ASP A 15 -35.58 17.33 -42.50
CA ASP A 15 -34.76 17.04 -41.33
C ASP A 15 -33.30 16.87 -41.77
N VAL A 16 -32.46 17.87 -41.52
CA VAL A 16 -31.04 17.85 -41.89
C VAL A 16 -30.28 16.93 -40.93
N ARG A 17 -30.27 15.62 -41.21
CA ARG A 17 -29.44 14.67 -40.46
C ARG A 17 -28.00 14.72 -40.96
N ARG A 18 -27.12 15.31 -40.14
CA ARG A 18 -25.68 15.30 -40.38
C ARG A 18 -25.12 13.88 -40.14
N SER A 19 -24.94 13.11 -41.21
CA SER A 19 -24.19 11.86 -41.11
C SER A 19 -22.69 12.16 -40.94
N ARG A 20 -22.08 11.75 -39.83
CA ARG A 20 -20.64 11.88 -39.61
C ARG A 20 -19.97 10.54 -39.92
N LYS A 21 -19.21 10.46 -41.01
CA LYS A 21 -18.30 9.33 -41.24
C LYS A 21 -16.96 9.65 -40.59
N ILE A 22 -16.57 8.87 -39.59
CA ILE A 22 -15.25 8.97 -38.96
C ILE A 22 -14.35 7.96 -39.66
N GLN A 23 -13.31 8.44 -40.33
CA GLN A 23 -12.23 7.60 -40.85
C GLN A 23 -11.05 7.72 -39.90
N TYR A 24 -10.65 6.60 -39.31
CA TYR A 24 -9.45 6.51 -38.51
C TYR A 24 -8.28 6.18 -39.42
N SER A 25 -7.17 6.91 -39.29
CA SER A 25 -5.90 6.62 -39.94
C SER A 25 -4.83 6.45 -38.88
N ALA A 26 -3.85 5.60 -39.17
CA ALA A 26 -2.65 5.43 -38.38
C ALA A 26 -1.48 5.13 -39.31
N THR A 27 -0.33 5.70 -38.99
CA THR A 27 0.94 5.39 -39.65
C THR A 27 1.68 4.30 -38.89
N LEU A 28 2.70 3.71 -39.51
CA LEU A 28 3.61 2.79 -38.83
C LEU A 28 4.28 3.46 -37.60
N LEU A 29 4.55 4.77 -37.68
CA LEU A 29 5.12 5.53 -36.56
C LEU A 29 4.16 5.57 -35.37
N ASP A 30 2.86 5.77 -35.60
CA ASP A 30 1.84 5.79 -34.54
C ASP A 30 1.78 4.44 -33.83
N LEU A 31 1.84 3.34 -34.59
CA LEU A 31 1.89 1.99 -34.04
C LEU A 31 3.15 1.77 -33.20
N MET A 32 4.30 2.24 -33.68
CA MET A 32 5.56 2.09 -32.97
C MET A 32 5.63 2.91 -31.69
N GLN A 33 5.10 4.13 -31.69
CA GLN A 33 4.97 4.95 -30.49
C GLN A 33 4.01 4.32 -29.48
N ALA A 34 2.88 3.78 -29.93
CA ALA A 34 1.94 3.08 -29.05
C ALA A 34 2.58 1.85 -28.40
N TYR A 35 3.27 1.01 -29.18
CA TYR A 35 4.00 -0.15 -28.66
C TYR A 35 5.09 0.26 -27.68
N ALA A 36 5.91 1.27 -28.03
CA ALA A 36 6.95 1.77 -27.14
C ALA A 36 6.38 2.29 -25.81
N ARG A 37 5.28 3.05 -25.84
CA ARG A 37 4.60 3.54 -24.62
C ARG A 37 4.05 2.40 -23.75
N ILE A 38 3.49 1.36 -24.36
CA ILE A 38 2.98 0.19 -23.62
C ILE A 38 4.16 -0.55 -22.98
N ARG A 39 5.22 -0.82 -23.75
CA ARG A 39 6.40 -1.55 -23.28
C ARG A 39 7.16 -0.81 -22.17
N THR A 40 7.36 0.50 -22.30
CA THR A 40 8.04 1.28 -21.25
C THR A 40 7.21 1.46 -20.00
N ARG A 41 5.87 1.38 -20.09
CA ARG A 41 4.99 1.37 -18.91
C ARG A 41 5.21 0.13 -18.05
N ASP A 42 5.42 -1.02 -18.68
CA ASP A 42 5.67 -2.29 -17.97
C ASP A 42 7.13 -2.42 -17.47
N GLU A 43 8.08 -1.76 -18.14
CA GLU A 43 9.50 -1.71 -17.73
C GLU A 43 9.80 -0.64 -16.66
N PHE A 44 8.84 0.22 -16.28
CA PHE A 44 9.02 1.16 -15.19
C PHE A 44 9.02 0.44 -13.84
N ARG A 45 10.21 0.00 -13.42
CA ARG A 45 10.51 -0.28 -12.01
C ARG A 45 11.09 0.99 -11.42
N PRO A 46 10.38 1.70 -10.51
CA PRO A 46 11.03 2.69 -9.66
C PRO A 46 12.28 2.03 -9.08
N TYR A 47 13.38 2.78 -8.96
CA TYR A 47 14.50 2.33 -8.14
C TYR A 47 14.01 2.21 -6.69
N ALA A 48 13.44 1.06 -6.35
CA ALA A 48 13.16 0.66 -5.00
C ALA A 48 14.50 0.14 -4.49
N PHE A 49 15.15 0.92 -3.63
CA PHE A 49 16.25 0.38 -2.84
C PHE A 49 15.66 -0.74 -1.99
N ASP A 50 15.88 -1.99 -2.39
CA ASP A 50 15.48 -3.14 -1.59
C ASP A 50 16.18 -3.02 -0.24
N ARG A 51 15.42 -2.65 0.79
CA ARG A 51 15.96 -2.44 2.13
C ARG A 51 16.22 -3.83 2.73
N HIS A 52 17.45 -4.28 2.60
CA HIS A 52 17.91 -5.50 3.24
C HIS A 52 17.98 -5.28 4.75
N HIS A 53 17.74 -6.34 5.53
CA HIS A 53 17.87 -6.32 6.99
C HIS A 53 16.91 -5.38 7.73
N VAL A 54 15.79 -5.02 7.10
CA VAL A 54 14.72 -4.25 7.73
C VAL A 54 13.62 -5.17 8.22
N PHE A 55 13.37 -5.17 9.51
CA PHE A 55 12.19 -5.75 10.13
C PHE A 55 11.20 -4.63 10.40
N THR A 56 10.02 -4.67 9.78
CA THR A 56 9.06 -3.56 9.91
C THR A 56 8.32 -3.62 11.23
N MET A 57 7.77 -2.48 11.61
CA MET A 57 6.89 -2.36 12.78
C MET A 57 5.64 -3.24 12.62
N GLU A 58 5.04 -3.33 11.42
CA GLU A 58 3.86 -4.20 11.23
C GLU A 58 4.22 -5.68 11.40
N GLN A 59 5.38 -6.11 10.90
CA GLN A 59 5.87 -7.47 11.09
C GLN A 59 6.08 -7.79 12.58
N ALA A 60 6.63 -6.84 13.33
CA ALA A 60 6.79 -6.98 14.78
C ALA A 60 5.44 -7.08 15.51
N LEU A 61 4.49 -6.19 15.20
CA LEU A 61 3.14 -6.23 15.77
C LEU A 61 2.44 -7.56 15.49
N GLU A 62 2.52 -8.05 14.25
CA GLU A 62 1.89 -9.31 13.85
C GLU A 62 2.47 -10.49 14.62
N ARG A 63 3.80 -10.58 14.72
CA ARG A 63 4.49 -11.61 15.49
C ARG A 63 4.12 -11.52 16.98
N MET A 64 4.13 -10.32 17.57
CA MET A 64 3.82 -10.14 18.98
C MET A 64 2.39 -10.53 19.31
N ARG A 65 1.39 -10.16 18.49
CA ARG A 65 0.00 -10.58 18.69
C ARG A 65 -0.15 -12.10 18.71
N GLY A 66 0.54 -12.80 17.83
CA GLY A 66 0.54 -14.27 17.79
C GLY A 66 1.13 -14.92 19.04
N LEU A 67 2.14 -14.31 19.67
CA LEU A 67 2.88 -14.87 20.80
C LEU A 67 2.30 -14.48 22.16
N ILE A 68 1.78 -13.26 22.31
CA ILE A 68 1.20 -12.75 23.57
C ILE A 68 -0.03 -13.58 23.98
N GLY A 69 -0.75 -14.18 23.03
CA GLY A 69 -1.87 -15.07 23.32
C GLY A 69 -1.54 -16.24 24.24
N TYR A 70 -0.29 -16.71 24.19
CA TYR A 70 0.19 -17.91 24.91
C TYR A 70 1.07 -17.59 26.13
N ALA A 71 1.55 -16.35 26.26
CA ALA A 71 2.43 -15.94 27.34
C ALA A 71 1.62 -15.46 28.57
N GLY A 72 1.44 -16.33 29.55
CA GLY A 72 0.85 -15.98 30.85
C GLY A 72 1.82 -15.25 31.79
N ASP A 73 3.11 -15.56 31.69
CA ASP A 73 4.15 -15.03 32.56
C ASP A 73 4.99 -13.93 31.91
N TRP A 74 5.74 -13.20 32.74
CA TRP A 74 6.73 -12.23 32.30
C TRP A 74 7.78 -12.88 31.41
N THR A 75 7.92 -12.36 30.20
CA THR A 75 8.83 -12.87 29.18
C THR A 75 9.75 -11.75 28.68
N ASP A 76 11.03 -12.06 28.43
CA ASP A 76 11.98 -11.09 27.87
C ASP A 76 11.55 -10.63 26.47
N LEU A 77 11.57 -9.32 26.21
CA LEU A 77 11.31 -8.73 24.90
C LEU A 77 12.20 -9.35 23.80
N GLN A 78 13.44 -9.72 24.13
CA GLN A 78 14.36 -10.35 23.17
C GLN A 78 13.86 -11.71 22.65
N SER A 79 13.01 -12.42 23.39
CA SER A 79 12.45 -13.70 22.92
C SER A 79 11.42 -13.53 21.80
N TYR A 80 10.92 -12.31 21.59
CA TYR A 80 9.95 -12.00 20.54
C TYR A 80 10.62 -11.65 19.21
N LEU A 81 11.96 -11.58 19.16
CA LEU A 81 12.68 -11.36 17.92
C LEU A 81 12.39 -12.50 16.90
N PRO A 82 12.35 -12.18 15.59
CA PRO A 82 12.22 -13.17 14.54
C PRO A 82 13.43 -14.13 14.48
N ASP A 83 13.15 -15.39 14.18
CA ASP A 83 14.14 -16.45 14.11
C ASP A 83 15.23 -16.14 13.07
N GLY A 84 16.49 -16.37 13.41
CA GLY A 84 17.63 -16.07 12.53
C GLY A 84 18.04 -14.59 12.44
N TRP A 85 17.36 -13.67 13.15
CA TRP A 85 17.77 -12.25 13.22
C TRP A 85 18.76 -11.95 14.35
N GLY A 86 19.01 -12.94 15.22
CA GLY A 86 19.98 -12.82 16.30
C GLY A 86 21.43 -12.75 15.84
N ALA A 87 21.82 -13.38 14.71
CA ALA A 87 23.24 -13.50 14.33
C ALA A 87 23.84 -12.21 13.74
N ASP A 88 23.11 -11.54 12.86
CA ASP A 88 23.60 -10.35 12.15
C ASP A 88 23.31 -9.06 12.96
N PRO A 89 24.30 -8.20 13.24
CA PRO A 89 24.09 -7.00 14.05
C PRO A 89 23.11 -5.98 13.47
N ALA A 90 23.05 -5.82 12.14
CA ALA A 90 22.13 -4.88 11.50
C ALA A 90 20.68 -5.38 11.60
N ARG A 91 20.47 -6.66 11.32
CA ARG A 91 19.19 -7.36 11.53
C ARG A 91 18.76 -7.25 12.98
N ARG A 92 19.63 -7.59 13.93
CA ARG A 92 19.32 -7.56 15.37
C ARG A 92 18.86 -6.17 15.81
N ARG A 93 19.55 -5.10 15.39
CA ARG A 93 19.14 -3.72 15.72
C ARG A 93 17.78 -3.37 15.14
N SER A 94 17.52 -3.70 13.86
CA SER A 94 16.22 -3.41 13.25
C SER A 94 15.09 -4.18 13.93
N ALA A 95 15.30 -5.46 14.22
CA ALA A 95 14.30 -6.28 14.87
C ALA A 95 14.02 -5.83 16.30
N THR A 96 15.06 -5.50 17.08
CA THR A 96 14.90 -4.97 18.45
C THR A 96 14.14 -3.65 18.45
N ALA A 97 14.48 -2.72 17.55
CA ALA A 97 13.80 -1.42 17.49
C ALA A 97 12.30 -1.57 17.15
N SER A 98 11.97 -2.36 16.15
CA SER A 98 10.58 -2.59 15.72
C SER A 98 9.79 -3.38 16.77
N THR A 99 10.40 -4.38 17.41
CA THR A 99 9.75 -5.14 18.50
C THR A 99 9.52 -4.29 19.74
N PHE A 100 10.47 -3.42 20.08
CA PHE A 100 10.30 -2.46 21.16
C PHE A 100 9.18 -1.46 20.87
N ALA A 101 9.17 -0.85 19.69
CA ALA A 101 8.09 0.05 19.30
C ALA A 101 6.72 -0.65 19.32
N ALA A 102 6.64 -1.88 18.81
CA ALA A 102 5.43 -2.70 18.83
C ALA A 102 4.95 -2.99 20.26
N SER A 103 5.87 -3.27 21.18
CA SER A 103 5.54 -3.46 22.59
C SER A 103 4.91 -2.20 23.21
N LEU A 104 5.45 -1.02 22.93
CA LEU A 104 4.91 0.24 23.46
C LEU A 104 3.51 0.53 22.90
N GLU A 105 3.27 0.23 21.62
CA GLU A 105 1.95 0.40 21.01
C GLU A 105 0.92 -0.55 21.63
N LEU A 106 1.30 -1.82 21.86
CA LEU A 106 0.42 -2.79 22.53
C LEU A 106 0.15 -2.42 24.00
N ALA A 107 1.15 -1.88 24.71
CA ALA A 107 0.97 -1.37 26.07
C ALA A 107 0.03 -0.17 26.10
N LYS A 108 0.18 0.76 25.15
CA LYS A 108 -0.71 1.92 24.98
C LYS A 108 -2.16 1.49 24.71
N GLN A 109 -2.37 0.40 23.97
CA GLN A 109 -3.67 -0.20 23.71
C GLN A 109 -4.20 -1.04 24.90
N GLY A 110 -3.45 -1.14 26.00
CA GLY A 110 -3.84 -1.91 27.18
C GLY A 110 -3.80 -3.42 26.97
N GLN A 111 -3.12 -3.92 25.95
CA GLN A 111 -3.04 -5.36 25.66
C GLN A 111 -1.93 -6.06 26.45
N ILE A 112 -0.86 -5.33 26.79
CA ILE A 112 0.27 -5.84 27.56
C ILE A 112 0.69 -4.90 28.67
N GLU A 113 1.47 -5.44 29.59
CA GLU A 113 2.24 -4.69 30.60
C GLU A 113 3.74 -4.84 30.32
N ILE A 114 4.49 -3.79 30.62
CA ILE A 114 5.94 -3.73 30.42
C ILE A 114 6.62 -3.47 31.77
N ARG A 115 7.72 -4.15 32.04
CA ARG A 115 8.53 -3.98 33.24
C ARG A 115 10.01 -3.85 32.89
N GLN A 116 10.66 -2.83 33.47
CA GLN A 116 12.10 -2.60 33.40
C GLN A 116 12.57 -2.11 34.78
N SER A 117 13.57 -2.77 35.37
CA SER A 117 14.02 -2.49 36.75
C SER A 117 14.86 -1.22 36.85
N GLU A 118 15.71 -0.98 35.86
CA GLU A 118 16.66 0.13 35.81
C GLU A 118 16.95 0.52 34.36
N THR A 119 17.56 1.68 34.13
CA THR A 119 17.89 2.16 32.78
C THR A 119 18.78 1.14 32.06
N PHE A 120 18.39 0.74 30.86
CA PHE A 120 19.06 -0.29 30.04
C PHE A 120 19.02 -1.72 30.59
N ALA A 121 18.26 -1.98 31.66
CA ALA A 121 17.98 -3.35 32.07
C ALA A 121 17.13 -4.07 31.01
N PRO A 122 17.16 -5.42 31.00
CA PRO A 122 16.24 -6.21 30.19
C PRO A 122 14.78 -5.78 30.37
N ILE A 123 14.05 -5.78 29.26
CA ILE A 123 12.64 -5.39 29.22
C ILE A 123 11.82 -6.67 29.23
N ALA A 124 10.97 -6.82 30.24
CA ALA A 124 10.01 -7.91 30.30
C ALA A 124 8.62 -7.43 29.89
N ILE A 125 7.89 -8.27 29.18
CA ILE A 125 6.51 -8.03 28.80
C ILE A 125 5.63 -9.20 29.25
N ARG A 126 4.36 -8.91 29.55
CA ARG A 126 3.34 -9.95 29.75
C ARG A 126 2.00 -9.49 29.21
N ARG A 127 1.11 -10.44 28.91
CA ARG A 127 -0.29 -10.12 28.58
C ARG A 127 -0.96 -9.42 29.76
N LYS A 128 -1.73 -8.37 29.47
CA LYS A 128 -2.61 -7.77 30.47
C LYS A 128 -3.84 -8.66 30.62
N THR A 129 -4.03 -9.23 31.80
CA THR A 129 -5.27 -9.95 32.14
C THR A 129 -6.38 -8.90 32.34
N PRO A 130 -7.59 -9.12 31.80
CA PRO A 130 -8.73 -8.24 32.04
C PRO A 130 -9.09 -8.12 33.53
#